data_AF-A0AAW1GYV1-F1
#
_entry.id   AF-A0AAW1GYV1-F1
#
_cell.length_a   1.000
_cell.length_b   1.000
_cell.length_c   1.000
_cell.angle_alpha   90.00
_cell.angle_beta   90.00
_cell.angle_gamma   90.00
#
_symmetry.space_group_name_H-M   'P 1'
#
loop_
_entity.id
_entity.type
_entity.pdbx_description
1 polymer ?
#
loop_
_entity_poly.entity_id
_entity_poly.type
_entity_poly.pdbx_seq_one_letter_code
_entity_poly.pdbx_strand_id
1 'polypeptide(L)'
;MSSARLPNEVVFTIEDSDKEVRYLSFTGPQRQLRFGLEDGVYSDTTQFVVERFGREGLVHIRSRFNNYYWVRASRQEPWLVASSPERVEDMFVEECTLFWTHFSAGNVFVSFVHAQSGFNVVMRPQEDAYAYNLCLDQAPPTNFSFVNLISRRGTRLPRYVTFQGSNNRYLVPRLTNPRPMFFDSETTNNQSTGFDIEHTKSGEIRVKPMRSNGTMGAIPDSTQWQVVLLINPRPNDPTTLFEVYNHSYYKNGIRLRCNGVNRRPFARSSNGALILWPNSTGETYTNSLRINPVAQQGTRKVTIETFRHPWESRYSTAFKAVMVHNTTNAEREHLFIEPDISMETHFTFRNTFHHYEGPSAKFHGRIPFVTTPGQLEFPDVERTVDAEWQQSQLTTVKRKYETTLILPPNSSAEVLLFYKRVLYEIPFSYQQFDTLPFGGNVTQHLQDGYIYIQHDADVEHTTYHIPNRIAHDISPLGVESPPGSGIFVHELECPKNQDGVETDEPDQEYDAQADMGPDDGLDQEVDAPVGIETDACDEVTQEV
;
A
#
# COMPACT_ATOMS: atom_id res chain seq x y z
N MET A 1 24.96 -13.07 -11.24
CA MET A 1 24.83 -12.44 -9.90
C MET A 1 23.89 -11.25 -10.05
N SER A 2 22.75 -11.25 -9.39
CA SER A 2 21.86 -10.07 -9.36
C SER A 2 22.62 -8.93 -8.67
N SER A 3 22.81 -7.80 -9.35
CA SER A 3 23.38 -6.62 -8.71
C SER A 3 22.46 -6.16 -7.60
N ALA A 4 23.01 -5.89 -6.41
CA ALA A 4 22.29 -5.33 -5.30
C ALA A 4 21.65 -3.99 -5.68
N ARG A 5 20.40 -3.74 -5.27
CA ARG A 5 19.68 -2.53 -5.64
C ARG A 5 18.82 -2.04 -4.50
N LEU A 6 18.70 -0.72 -4.38
CA LEU A 6 17.77 -0.10 -3.45
C LEU A 6 16.33 -0.34 -3.93
N PRO A 7 15.40 -0.58 -3.00
CA PRO A 7 13.97 -0.48 -3.25
C PRO A 7 13.60 0.94 -3.69
N ASN A 8 12.51 1.08 -4.44
CA ASN A 8 12.05 2.40 -4.90
C ASN A 8 11.45 3.24 -3.76
N GLU A 9 10.93 2.62 -2.70
CA GLU A 9 10.39 3.31 -1.53
C GLU A 9 11.10 2.78 -0.28
N VAL A 10 11.75 3.67 0.46
CA VAL A 10 12.65 3.29 1.55
C VAL A 10 12.51 4.23 2.75
N VAL A 11 12.83 3.67 3.92
CA VAL A 11 13.18 4.44 5.12
C VAL A 11 14.64 4.16 5.43
N PHE A 12 15.43 5.21 5.61
CA PHE A 12 16.83 5.08 6.00
C PHE A 12 16.98 5.14 7.52
N THR A 13 17.85 4.30 8.04
CA THR A 13 18.12 4.15 9.47
C THR A 13 19.61 4.02 9.71
N ILE A 14 20.04 4.41 10.91
CA ILE A 14 21.34 4.07 11.44
C ILE A 14 21.17 3.54 12.86
N GLU A 15 22.12 2.72 13.29
CA GLU A 15 22.25 2.28 14.67
C GLU A 15 23.45 3.02 15.27
N ASP A 16 23.21 3.78 16.34
CA ASP A 16 24.26 4.55 17.03
C ASP A 16 25.05 3.65 18.02
N SER A 17 26.10 4.18 18.64
CA SER A 17 26.92 3.45 19.62
C SER A 17 26.12 2.87 20.78
N ASP A 18 25.01 3.52 21.14
CA ASP A 18 24.09 3.09 22.20
C ASP A 18 23.08 2.01 21.75
N LYS A 19 23.22 1.50 20.52
CA LYS A 19 22.31 0.54 19.87
C LYS A 19 20.89 1.06 19.67
N GLU A 20 20.71 2.38 19.72
CA GLU A 20 19.44 3.01 19.38
C GLU A 20 19.34 3.21 17.87
N VAL A 21 18.18 2.86 17.32
CA VAL A 21 17.88 3.08 15.90
C VAL A 21 17.37 4.50 15.71
N ARG A 22 18.04 5.26 14.86
CA ARG A 22 17.62 6.61 14.45
C ARG A 22 17.10 6.56 13.02
N TYR A 23 16.06 7.33 12.76
CA TYR A 23 15.41 7.42 11.45
C TYR A 23 15.84 8.70 10.76
N LEU A 24 16.19 8.60 9.48
CA LEU A 24 16.40 9.79 8.66
C LEU A 24 15.05 10.43 8.41
N SER A 25 14.88 11.68 8.77
CA SER A 25 13.67 12.45 8.52
C SER A 25 13.95 13.80 7.88
N PHE A 26 12.95 14.26 7.12
CA PHE A 26 12.81 15.63 6.68
C PHE A 26 12.39 16.52 7.85
N THR A 27 13.13 17.59 8.12
CA THR A 27 12.85 18.48 9.25
C THR A 27 12.92 19.95 8.90
N GLY A 28 11.99 20.71 9.50
CA GLY A 28 12.00 22.16 9.57
C GLY A 28 11.79 22.92 8.24
N PRO A 29 11.69 24.25 8.31
CA PRO A 29 11.53 25.11 7.13
C PRO A 29 12.78 25.10 6.24
N GLN A 30 13.94 24.79 6.81
CA GLN A 30 15.22 24.68 6.10
C GLN A 30 15.37 23.38 5.29
N ARG A 31 14.34 22.50 5.31
CA ARG A 31 14.30 21.27 4.49
C ARG A 31 15.47 20.32 4.77
N GLN A 32 15.91 20.28 6.03
CA GLN A 32 17.08 19.53 6.47
C GLN A 32 16.79 18.03 6.50
N LEU A 33 17.83 17.25 6.23
CA LEU A 33 17.84 15.79 6.36
C LEU A 33 18.59 15.41 7.62
N ARG A 34 17.86 14.87 8.60
CA ARG A 34 18.34 14.66 9.96
C ARG A 34 18.02 13.26 10.46
N PHE A 35 19.00 12.60 11.06
CA PHE A 35 18.76 11.40 11.85
C PHE A 35 18.38 11.76 13.28
N GLY A 36 17.19 11.33 13.69
CA GLY A 36 16.65 11.59 15.03
C GLY A 36 15.99 10.36 15.65
N LEU A 37 15.72 10.46 16.96
CA LEU A 37 15.01 9.44 17.72
C LEU A 37 13.49 9.65 17.73
N GLU A 38 13.00 10.81 17.29
CA GLU A 38 11.59 11.20 17.45
C GLU A 38 10.66 10.43 16.51
N ASP A 39 11.10 10.24 15.27
CA ASP A 39 10.32 9.59 14.20
C ASP A 39 10.43 8.06 14.21
N GLY A 40 9.63 7.41 13.35
CA GLY A 40 9.64 5.96 13.13
C GLY A 40 9.34 5.62 11.67
N VAL A 41 9.31 4.32 11.34
CA VAL A 41 9.14 3.79 9.97
C VAL A 41 7.92 4.37 9.23
N TYR A 42 6.81 4.62 9.94
CA TYR A 42 5.58 5.13 9.36
C TYR A 42 5.41 6.65 9.50
N SER A 43 6.44 7.38 9.95
CA SER A 43 6.40 8.84 9.91
C SER A 43 6.44 9.30 8.44
N ASP A 44 5.68 10.34 8.09
CA ASP A 44 5.63 10.80 6.69
C ASP A 44 6.92 11.51 6.27
N THR A 45 7.65 12.04 7.26
CA THR A 45 8.94 12.71 7.08
C THR A 45 10.10 11.76 6.87
N THR A 46 9.95 10.46 7.18
CA THR A 46 11.04 9.46 7.09
C THR A 46 11.04 8.64 5.80
N GLN A 47 10.05 8.83 4.93
CA GLN A 47 9.85 8.02 3.74
C GLN A 47 10.48 8.72 2.52
N PHE A 48 11.27 7.98 1.75
CA PHE A 48 11.97 8.49 0.57
C PHE A 48 11.68 7.62 -0.66
N VAL A 49 11.67 8.25 -1.82
CA VAL A 49 11.63 7.56 -3.12
C VAL A 49 13.02 7.58 -3.73
N VAL A 50 13.46 6.41 -4.17
CA VAL A 50 14.71 6.23 -4.90
C VAL A 50 14.37 6.00 -6.38
N GLU A 51 14.76 6.95 -7.23
CA GLU A 51 14.58 6.91 -8.67
C GLU A 51 15.93 6.57 -9.32
N ARG A 52 15.98 5.53 -10.14
CA ARG A 52 17.23 5.09 -10.76
C ARG A 52 17.53 5.92 -12.00
N PHE A 53 18.80 6.26 -12.18
CA PHE A 53 19.31 6.90 -13.38
C PHE A 53 20.27 5.95 -14.12
N GLY A 54 19.95 5.69 -15.39
CA GLY A 54 20.77 4.81 -16.25
C GLY A 54 20.93 3.39 -15.71
N ARG A 55 22.07 2.76 -16.03
CA ARG A 55 22.41 1.37 -15.62
C ARG A 55 23.50 1.29 -14.54
N GLU A 56 24.08 2.42 -14.14
CA GLU A 56 25.35 2.46 -13.40
C GLU A 56 25.20 2.53 -11.87
N GLY A 57 23.99 2.44 -11.31
CA GLY A 57 23.79 2.52 -9.85
C GLY A 57 23.75 3.95 -9.32
N LEU A 58 23.59 4.92 -10.23
CA LEU A 58 23.20 6.30 -9.94
C LEU A 58 21.71 6.37 -9.58
N VAL A 59 21.40 7.20 -8.60
CA VAL A 59 20.03 7.43 -8.14
C VAL A 59 19.77 8.90 -7.85
N HIS A 60 18.52 9.29 -8.04
CA HIS A 60 17.93 10.44 -7.36
C HIS A 60 17.17 9.96 -6.13
N ILE A 61 17.19 10.76 -5.06
CA ILE A 61 16.46 10.46 -3.83
C ILE A 61 15.57 11.65 -3.53
N ARG A 62 14.26 11.45 -3.39
CA ARG A 62 13.32 12.51 -2.99
C ARG A 62 12.57 12.15 -1.72
N SER A 63 12.24 13.16 -0.92
CA SER A 63 11.36 12.97 0.23
C SER A 63 9.92 12.77 -0.22
N ARG A 64 9.22 11.78 0.33
CA ARG A 64 7.78 11.59 0.13
C ARG A 64 6.98 12.73 0.74
N PHE A 65 7.50 13.34 1.82
CA PHE A 65 6.80 14.38 2.54
C PHE A 65 6.54 15.61 1.65
N ASN A 66 7.59 16.13 1.00
CA ASN A 66 7.52 17.37 0.22
C ASN A 66 7.78 17.17 -1.28
N ASN A 67 8.09 15.96 -1.76
CA ASN A 67 8.46 15.63 -3.14
C ASN A 67 9.73 16.28 -3.70
N TYR A 68 10.54 16.94 -2.87
CA TYR A 68 11.79 17.54 -3.32
C TYR A 68 12.94 16.52 -3.25
N TYR A 69 13.84 16.60 -4.23
CA TYR A 69 15.05 15.80 -4.36
C TYR A 69 16.15 16.30 -3.43
N TRP A 70 16.99 15.36 -3.01
CA TRP A 70 18.22 15.60 -2.26
C TRP A 70 19.19 16.39 -3.13
N VAL A 71 19.68 17.49 -2.59
CA VAL A 71 20.64 18.38 -3.24
C VAL A 71 21.50 19.03 -2.17
N ARG A 72 22.68 19.49 -2.56
CA ARG A 72 23.53 20.31 -1.71
C ARG A 72 22.84 21.66 -1.42
N ALA A 73 22.90 22.11 -0.17
CA ALA A 73 22.24 23.36 0.25
C ALA A 73 22.78 24.60 -0.49
N SER A 74 24.09 24.69 -0.63
CA SER A 74 24.76 25.73 -1.43
C SER A 74 26.22 25.35 -1.69
N ARG A 75 26.93 26.12 -2.52
CA ARG A 75 28.37 25.94 -2.75
C ARG A 75 29.23 26.14 -1.50
N GLN A 76 28.82 27.02 -0.59
CA GLN A 76 29.57 27.30 0.63
C GLN A 76 29.17 26.37 1.79
N GLU A 77 27.99 25.77 1.74
CA GLU A 77 27.49 24.90 2.79
C GLU A 77 27.66 23.43 2.41
N PRO A 78 28.20 22.58 3.29
CA PRO A 78 28.32 21.16 3.01
C PRO A 78 26.99 20.42 3.22
N TRP A 79 25.95 21.08 3.74
CA TRP A 79 24.71 20.42 4.15
C TRP A 79 23.93 19.85 2.99
N LEU A 80 23.30 18.70 3.23
CA LEU A 80 22.40 18.04 2.30
C LEU A 80 20.94 18.30 2.71
N VAL A 81 20.13 18.74 1.76
CA VAL A 81 18.73 19.15 1.98
C VAL A 81 17.82 18.53 0.92
N ALA A 82 16.53 18.40 1.23
CA ALA A 82 15.52 17.99 0.26
C ALA A 82 14.79 19.21 -0.31
N SER A 83 15.43 19.91 -1.25
CA SER A 83 14.96 21.22 -1.74
C SER A 83 14.92 21.38 -3.26
N SER A 84 15.44 20.45 -4.07
CA SER A 84 15.34 20.54 -5.53
C SER A 84 13.99 20.03 -6.05
N PRO A 85 13.18 20.85 -6.76
CA PRO A 85 11.86 20.42 -7.24
C PRO A 85 11.96 19.41 -8.39
N GLU A 86 13.11 19.38 -9.07
CA GLU A 86 13.35 18.60 -10.28
C GLU A 86 14.62 17.76 -10.18
N ARG A 87 14.74 16.79 -11.08
CA ARG A 87 15.99 16.05 -11.29
C ARG A 87 16.97 16.93 -12.04
N VAL A 88 18.22 16.95 -11.56
CA VAL A 88 19.31 17.66 -12.22
C VAL A 88 20.42 16.64 -12.45
N GLU A 89 20.52 16.19 -13.69
CA GLU A 89 21.41 15.10 -14.10
C GLU A 89 22.78 15.60 -14.59
N ASP A 90 22.91 16.91 -14.83
CA ASP A 90 24.18 17.52 -15.16
C ASP A 90 25.13 17.46 -13.95
N MET A 91 26.19 16.65 -14.08
CA MET A 91 27.19 16.45 -13.03
C MET A 91 28.17 17.61 -12.91
N PHE A 92 28.05 18.67 -13.71
CA PHE A 92 28.91 19.85 -13.65
C PHE A 92 28.25 21.03 -12.92
N VAL A 93 26.94 20.97 -12.65
CA VAL A 93 26.20 22.02 -11.92
C VAL A 93 26.03 21.65 -10.44
N GLU A 94 26.01 22.66 -9.57
CA GLU A 94 25.97 22.45 -8.12
C GLU A 94 24.62 21.93 -7.61
N GLU A 95 23.58 22.14 -8.40
CA GLU A 95 22.22 21.66 -8.17
C GLU A 95 22.03 20.20 -8.55
N CYS A 96 23.09 19.50 -8.98
CA CYS A 96 23.05 18.07 -9.30
C CYS A 96 22.38 17.27 -8.18
N THR A 97 21.44 16.39 -8.54
CA THR A 97 20.69 15.56 -7.57
C THR A 97 21.06 14.08 -7.66
N LEU A 98 22.17 13.76 -8.32
CA LEU A 98 22.63 12.40 -8.55
C LEU A 98 23.56 11.90 -7.43
N PHE A 99 23.35 10.66 -6.99
CA PHE A 99 24.19 9.98 -6.01
C PHE A 99 24.56 8.57 -6.49
N TRP A 100 25.83 8.22 -6.33
CA TRP A 100 26.31 6.84 -6.50
C TRP A 100 25.97 6.01 -5.28
N THR A 101 25.44 4.81 -5.51
CA THR A 101 25.13 3.85 -4.44
C THR A 101 26.23 2.80 -4.31
N HIS A 102 26.68 2.55 -3.08
CA HIS A 102 27.64 1.49 -2.77
C HIS A 102 27.05 0.59 -1.68
N PHE A 103 26.99 -0.71 -1.95
CA PHE A 103 26.45 -1.69 -1.01
C PHE A 103 27.57 -2.40 -0.26
N SER A 104 27.38 -2.65 1.03
CA SER A 104 28.32 -3.39 1.86
C SER A 104 27.61 -4.41 2.76
N ALA A 105 28.40 -5.28 3.40
CA ALA A 105 27.95 -6.35 4.30
C ALA A 105 26.78 -7.20 3.74
N GLY A 106 26.95 -7.76 2.53
CA GLY A 106 25.91 -8.59 1.91
C GLY A 106 24.65 -7.80 1.48
N ASN A 107 24.81 -6.50 1.17
CA ASN A 107 23.75 -5.57 0.74
C ASN A 107 22.78 -5.14 1.83
N VAL A 108 23.21 -5.26 3.09
CA VAL A 108 22.46 -4.79 4.25
C VAL A 108 22.63 -3.29 4.43
N PHE A 109 23.82 -2.77 4.14
CA PHE A 109 24.11 -1.34 4.22
C PHE A 109 24.30 -0.73 2.84
N VAL A 110 23.93 0.54 2.73
CA VAL A 110 24.19 1.38 1.56
C VAL A 110 24.92 2.65 2.00
N SER A 111 25.85 3.13 1.18
CA SER A 111 26.45 4.45 1.31
C SER A 111 26.31 5.23 0.02
N PHE A 112 26.33 6.56 0.12
CA PHE A 112 26.11 7.45 -1.00
C PHE A 112 27.31 8.36 -1.25
N VAL A 113 27.63 8.60 -2.52
CA VAL A 113 28.61 9.59 -2.97
C VAL A 113 27.91 10.55 -3.92
N HIS A 114 27.98 11.85 -3.64
CA HIS A 114 27.35 12.87 -4.48
C HIS A 114 28.09 12.98 -5.82
N ALA A 115 27.38 12.78 -6.93
CA ALA A 115 27.99 12.58 -8.25
C ALA A 115 28.80 13.80 -8.73
N GLN A 116 28.31 15.02 -8.52
CA GLN A 116 29.00 16.23 -8.97
C GLN A 116 30.27 16.52 -8.17
N SER A 117 30.21 16.43 -6.84
CA SER A 117 31.35 16.80 -5.99
C SER A 117 32.34 15.67 -5.74
N GLY A 118 31.92 14.42 -5.95
CA GLY A 118 32.66 13.22 -5.53
C GLY A 118 32.76 13.03 -4.01
N PHE A 119 32.09 13.87 -3.21
CA PHE A 119 32.10 13.79 -1.75
C PHE A 119 31.12 12.74 -1.23
N ASN A 120 31.49 12.11 -0.13
CA ASN A 120 30.67 11.14 0.57
C ASN A 120 29.54 11.83 1.30
N VAL A 121 28.38 11.18 1.36
CA VAL A 121 27.32 11.57 2.29
C VAL A 121 27.73 11.08 3.68
N VAL A 122 27.90 12.03 4.59
CA VAL A 122 28.31 11.78 5.97
C VAL A 122 27.35 12.43 6.95
N MET A 123 27.35 11.90 8.17
CA MET A 123 26.59 12.42 9.29
C MET A 123 27.47 13.33 10.14
N ARG A 124 26.96 14.50 10.53
CA ARG A 124 27.60 15.36 11.52
C ARG A 124 26.66 15.64 12.69
N PRO A 125 27.14 15.54 13.94
CA PRO A 125 26.32 15.84 15.10
C PRO A 125 25.90 17.31 15.07
N GLN A 126 24.66 17.56 15.49
CA GLN A 126 24.20 18.91 15.80
C GLN A 126 24.69 19.29 17.21
N GLU A 127 24.74 20.59 17.50
CA GLU A 127 25.13 21.10 18.83
C GLU A 127 24.29 20.49 19.97
N ASP A 128 23.05 20.11 19.67
CA ASP A 128 22.21 19.25 20.51
C ASP A 128 22.57 17.79 20.21
N ALA A 129 23.35 17.15 21.09
CA ALA A 129 23.98 15.83 20.91
C ALA A 129 23.05 14.62 20.57
N TYR A 130 21.76 14.85 20.34
CA TYR A 130 20.75 13.84 20.07
C TYR A 130 20.32 13.77 18.61
N ALA A 131 21.03 14.43 17.70
CA ALA A 131 20.77 14.27 16.27
C ALA A 131 21.95 14.55 15.37
N TYR A 132 21.84 14.03 14.14
CA TYR A 132 22.87 14.14 13.14
C TYR A 132 22.29 14.66 11.83
N ASN A 133 22.86 15.73 11.28
CA ASN A 133 22.50 16.25 9.97
C ASN A 133 23.35 15.59 8.89
N LEU A 134 22.79 15.44 7.69
CA LEU A 134 23.53 14.98 6.53
C LEU A 134 24.32 16.12 5.90
N CYS A 135 25.56 15.83 5.54
CA CYS A 135 26.40 16.73 4.76
C CYS A 135 27.30 15.95 3.80
N LEU A 136 27.94 16.68 2.90
CA LEU A 136 28.92 16.20 1.94
C LEU A 136 30.33 16.49 2.44
N ASP A 137 31.17 15.47 2.52
CA ASP A 137 32.55 15.55 3.00
C ASP A 137 33.45 14.49 2.35
N GLN A 138 34.76 14.67 2.45
CA GLN A 138 35.77 13.66 2.09
C GLN A 138 36.00 12.61 3.18
N ALA A 139 35.40 12.80 4.37
CA ALA A 139 35.40 11.79 5.42
C ALA A 139 34.81 10.44 4.95
N PRO A 140 35.13 9.32 5.59
CA PRO A 140 34.56 8.01 5.23
C PRO A 140 33.03 8.05 5.18
N PRO A 141 32.40 7.39 4.21
CA PRO A 141 30.97 7.48 4.01
C PRO A 141 30.20 6.88 5.20
N THR A 142 29.05 7.47 5.50
CA THR A 142 28.09 6.86 6.41
C THR A 142 27.44 5.64 5.76
N ASN A 143 27.36 4.53 6.51
CA ASN A 143 26.62 3.35 6.12
C ASN A 143 25.20 3.43 6.68
N PHE A 144 24.22 3.39 5.78
CA PHE A 144 22.80 3.46 6.07
C PHE A 144 22.21 2.05 6.03
N SER A 145 21.46 1.66 7.05
CA SER A 145 20.48 0.58 6.94
C SER A 145 19.22 1.10 6.27
N PHE A 146 18.45 0.23 5.61
CA PHE A 146 17.20 0.64 4.98
C PHE A 146 16.08 -0.37 5.17
N VAL A 147 14.85 0.14 5.28
CA VAL A 147 13.62 -0.66 5.29
C VAL A 147 12.92 -0.51 3.94
N ASN A 148 12.63 -1.63 3.28
CA ASN A 148 11.84 -1.64 2.04
C ASN A 148 10.36 -1.40 2.35
N LEU A 149 9.84 -0.21 2.05
CA LEU A 149 8.44 0.15 2.32
C LEU A 149 7.46 -0.66 1.47
N ILE A 150 7.84 -1.07 0.25
CA ILE A 150 7.00 -1.92 -0.60
C ILE A 150 6.70 -3.24 0.11
N SER A 151 7.70 -3.83 0.77
CA SER A 151 7.52 -5.06 1.56
C SER A 151 6.68 -4.84 2.84
N ARG A 152 6.50 -3.59 3.26
CA ARG A 152 5.69 -3.17 4.42
C ARG A 152 4.32 -2.63 4.01
N ARG A 153 3.95 -2.67 2.71
CA ARG A 153 2.61 -2.25 2.30
C ARG A 153 1.54 -3.16 2.93
N GLY A 154 0.53 -2.54 3.54
CA GLY A 154 -0.53 -3.25 4.25
C GLY A 154 -0.20 -3.67 5.69
N THR A 155 0.95 -3.25 6.24
CA THR A 155 1.30 -3.51 7.65
C THR A 155 0.93 -2.35 8.58
N ARG A 156 0.69 -1.16 8.04
CA ARG A 156 0.10 -0.03 8.78
C ARG A 156 -1.42 -0.17 8.78
N LEU A 157 -2.01 -0.10 9.96
CA LEU A 157 -3.46 -0.26 10.17
C LEU A 157 -4.09 1.07 10.56
N PRO A 158 -5.37 1.31 10.24
CA PRO A 158 -6.11 2.43 10.81
C PRO A 158 -6.09 2.38 12.33
N ARG A 159 -6.17 3.55 12.97
CA ARG A 159 -6.15 3.65 14.43
C ARG A 159 -7.32 2.91 15.08
N TYR A 160 -8.54 3.03 14.55
CA TYR A 160 -9.72 2.40 15.15
C TYR A 160 -10.27 1.29 14.25
N VAL A 161 -10.18 0.05 14.72
CA VAL A 161 -10.54 -1.15 13.94
C VAL A 161 -11.33 -2.17 14.76
N THR A 162 -12.08 -3.02 14.06
CA THR A 162 -12.59 -4.28 14.57
C THR A 162 -11.86 -5.43 13.87
N PHE A 163 -11.66 -6.54 14.57
CA PHE A 163 -11.11 -7.77 13.99
C PHE A 163 -12.23 -8.77 13.80
N GLN A 164 -12.36 -9.31 12.59
CA GLN A 164 -13.33 -10.34 12.25
C GLN A 164 -12.61 -11.64 11.89
N GLY A 165 -13.02 -12.73 12.52
CA GLY A 165 -12.48 -14.07 12.28
C GLY A 165 -13.03 -14.70 11.01
N SER A 166 -12.48 -15.87 10.66
CA SER A 166 -12.99 -16.70 9.56
C SER A 166 -14.40 -17.25 9.81
N ASN A 167 -14.88 -17.22 11.06
CA ASN A 167 -16.25 -17.57 11.46
C ASN A 167 -17.25 -16.40 11.30
N ASN A 168 -16.86 -15.31 10.62
CA ASN A 168 -17.64 -14.08 10.46
C ASN A 168 -18.00 -13.34 11.76
N ARG A 169 -17.49 -13.76 12.92
CA ARG A 169 -17.69 -13.08 14.22
C ARG A 169 -16.55 -12.13 14.54
N TYR A 170 -16.86 -11.12 15.35
CA TYR A 170 -15.93 -10.09 15.80
C TYR A 170 -15.27 -10.46 17.12
N LEU A 171 -14.00 -10.06 17.23
CA LEU A 171 -13.15 -10.28 18.39
C LEU A 171 -13.65 -9.45 19.58
N VAL A 172 -13.82 -10.10 20.73
CA VAL A 172 -14.20 -9.47 22.00
C VAL A 172 -13.45 -10.11 23.17
N PRO A 173 -13.14 -9.36 24.24
CA PRO A 173 -12.65 -9.93 25.48
C PRO A 173 -13.79 -10.60 26.26
N ARG A 174 -13.56 -11.82 26.79
CA ARG A 174 -14.44 -12.41 27.79
C ARG A 174 -14.20 -11.80 29.17
N LEU A 175 -15.28 -11.65 29.94
CA LEU A 175 -15.25 -11.05 31.29
C LEU A 175 -14.88 -12.07 32.39
N THR A 176 -13.99 -13.01 32.09
CA THR A 176 -13.45 -13.98 33.06
C THR A 176 -12.07 -13.54 33.55
N ASN A 177 -11.48 -14.26 34.51
CA ASN A 177 -10.06 -14.10 34.86
C ASN A 177 -9.30 -15.41 34.59
N PRO A 178 -8.31 -15.45 33.68
CA PRO A 178 -7.89 -14.35 32.79
C PRO A 178 -9.01 -13.94 31.81
N ARG A 179 -8.82 -12.81 31.12
CA ARG A 179 -9.76 -12.24 30.13
C ARG A 179 -9.36 -12.66 28.70
N PRO A 180 -9.66 -13.89 28.24
CA PRO A 180 -9.26 -14.35 26.92
C PRO A 180 -10.05 -13.65 25.82
N MET A 181 -9.44 -13.57 24.64
CA MET A 181 -10.03 -12.97 23.46
C MET A 181 -10.75 -14.03 22.60
N PHE A 182 -11.98 -13.76 22.17
CA PHE A 182 -12.83 -14.69 21.41
C PHE A 182 -13.53 -14.01 20.24
N PHE A 183 -13.65 -14.70 19.11
CA PHE A 183 -14.49 -14.29 17.98
C PHE A 183 -15.94 -14.74 18.21
N ASP A 184 -16.67 -13.96 19.02
CA ASP A 184 -17.99 -14.36 19.52
C ASP A 184 -19.10 -13.33 19.22
N SER A 185 -18.76 -12.08 18.92
CA SER A 185 -19.77 -11.04 18.66
C SER A 185 -20.25 -11.06 17.21
N GLU A 186 -21.54 -10.92 16.98
CA GLU A 186 -22.13 -10.82 15.64
C GLU A 186 -22.29 -9.37 15.15
N THR A 187 -22.14 -8.39 16.06
CA THR A 187 -22.33 -6.97 15.74
C THR A 187 -21.07 -6.16 16.06
N THR A 188 -20.90 -5.03 15.38
CA THR A 188 -19.86 -4.01 15.65
C THR A 188 -20.37 -2.86 16.52
N ASN A 189 -21.67 -2.85 16.85
CA ASN A 189 -22.32 -1.78 17.61
C ASN A 189 -21.96 -1.82 19.11
N ASN A 190 -21.29 -2.88 19.56
CA ASN A 190 -20.77 -3.00 20.91
C ASN A 190 -19.35 -2.43 20.98
N GLN A 191 -19.13 -1.46 21.87
CA GLN A 191 -17.82 -0.86 22.18
C GLN A 191 -16.72 -1.91 22.49
N SER A 192 -17.11 -3.12 22.90
CA SER A 192 -16.20 -4.23 23.21
C SER A 192 -15.55 -4.86 21.97
N THR A 193 -16.02 -4.54 20.77
CA THR A 193 -15.51 -5.04 19.48
C THR A 193 -14.52 -4.09 18.82
N GLY A 194 -14.46 -2.84 19.28
CA GLY A 194 -13.57 -1.81 18.79
C GLY A 194 -12.22 -1.84 19.50
N PHE A 195 -11.16 -1.66 18.71
CA PHE A 195 -9.78 -1.60 19.18
C PHE A 195 -9.09 -0.32 18.68
N ASP A 196 -8.31 0.30 19.57
CA ASP A 196 -7.33 1.34 19.27
C ASP A 196 -5.98 0.66 18.96
N ILE A 197 -5.41 1.00 17.82
CA ILE A 197 -4.13 0.51 17.31
C ILE A 197 -3.09 1.59 17.52
N GLU A 198 -2.08 1.25 18.31
CA GLU A 198 -0.92 2.10 18.55
C GLU A 198 0.28 1.53 17.81
N HIS A 199 0.81 2.26 16.83
CA HIS A 199 2.05 1.89 16.13
C HIS A 199 3.28 2.27 16.95
N THR A 200 4.23 1.35 17.02
CA THR A 200 5.58 1.62 17.50
C THR A 200 6.44 2.25 16.41
N LYS A 201 7.58 2.83 16.78
CA LYS A 201 8.53 3.45 15.84
C LYS A 201 9.12 2.44 14.84
N SER A 202 9.34 1.20 15.27
CA SER A 202 9.85 0.08 14.46
C SER A 202 8.80 -0.56 13.56
N GLY A 203 7.52 -0.24 13.77
CA GLY A 203 6.41 -0.60 12.90
C GLY A 203 5.55 -1.77 13.36
N GLU A 204 5.80 -2.32 14.55
CA GLU A 204 4.85 -3.20 15.27
C GLU A 204 3.68 -2.41 15.83
N ILE A 205 2.63 -3.13 16.24
CA ILE A 205 1.43 -2.56 16.84
C ILE A 205 1.21 -3.07 18.27
N ARG A 206 0.58 -2.22 19.09
CA ARG A 206 -0.17 -2.61 20.29
C ARG A 206 -1.66 -2.50 20.01
N VAL A 207 -2.42 -3.45 20.51
CA VAL A 207 -3.88 -3.51 20.30
C VAL A 207 -4.57 -3.31 21.64
N LYS A 208 -5.35 -2.24 21.76
CA LYS A 208 -6.04 -1.85 23.00
C LYS A 208 -7.55 -1.84 22.78
N PRO A 209 -8.36 -2.63 23.52
CA PRO A 209 -9.80 -2.53 23.40
C PRO A 209 -10.28 -1.14 23.86
N MET A 210 -11.19 -0.52 23.11
CA MET A 210 -11.59 0.88 23.33
C MET A 210 -12.24 1.12 24.70
N ARG A 211 -12.88 0.11 25.30
CA ARG A 211 -13.58 0.22 26.60
C ARG A 211 -12.76 -0.31 27.79
N SER A 212 -11.45 -0.53 27.62
CA SER A 212 -10.62 -1.10 28.67
C SER A 212 -9.26 -0.43 28.77
N ASN A 213 -8.72 -0.35 29.98
CA ASN A 213 -7.33 0.09 30.20
C ASN A 213 -6.32 -1.04 29.94
N GLY A 214 -6.75 -2.15 29.34
CA GLY A 214 -5.90 -3.29 29.05
C GLY A 214 -5.27 -3.22 27.67
N THR A 215 -4.28 -4.07 27.43
CA THR A 215 -3.67 -4.29 26.12
C THR A 215 -3.72 -5.78 25.80
N MET A 216 -4.00 -6.12 24.55
CA MET A 216 -3.93 -7.50 24.10
C MET A 216 -2.49 -8.02 24.25
N GLY A 217 -2.33 -9.18 24.85
CA GLY A 217 -1.04 -9.82 25.05
C GLY A 217 -1.16 -11.34 25.08
N ALA A 218 -0.02 -12.01 24.96
CA ALA A 218 0.05 -13.46 25.03
C ALA A 218 0.57 -13.92 26.40
N ILE A 219 -0.12 -14.89 27.01
CA ILE A 219 0.34 -15.56 28.22
C ILE A 219 0.53 -17.05 27.97
N PRO A 220 1.47 -17.71 28.66
CA PRO A 220 1.53 -19.16 28.67
C PRO A 220 0.32 -19.68 29.43
N ASP A 221 -0.46 -20.55 28.80
CA ASP A 221 -1.33 -21.50 29.50
C ASP A 221 -0.69 -22.90 29.37
N SER A 222 -0.98 -23.75 30.34
CA SER A 222 -0.42 -25.09 30.58
C SER A 222 -0.36 -26.03 29.37
N THR A 223 -1.11 -25.75 28.30
CA THR A 223 -1.08 -26.52 27.04
C THR A 223 -1.10 -25.67 25.76
N GLN A 224 -1.45 -24.38 25.82
CA GLN A 224 -1.57 -23.47 24.66
C GLN A 224 -1.17 -22.04 25.05
N TRP A 225 -0.74 -21.23 24.09
CA TRP A 225 -0.50 -19.80 24.35
C TRP A 225 -1.78 -19.02 24.08
N GLN A 226 -2.47 -18.62 25.15
CA GLN A 226 -3.71 -17.86 25.03
C GLN A 226 -3.44 -16.38 24.82
N VAL A 227 -4.30 -15.76 24.02
CA VAL A 227 -4.31 -14.30 23.86
C VAL A 227 -5.35 -13.73 24.80
N VAL A 228 -4.91 -12.83 25.66
CA VAL A 228 -5.69 -12.28 26.75
C VAL A 228 -5.60 -10.76 26.76
N LEU A 229 -6.55 -10.13 27.43
CA LEU A 229 -6.49 -8.73 27.78
C LEU A 229 -5.68 -8.54 29.07
N LEU A 230 -4.44 -8.10 28.94
CA LEU A 230 -3.54 -7.81 30.06
C LEU A 230 -3.84 -6.43 30.64
N ILE A 231 -3.97 -6.36 31.97
CA ILE A 231 -4.14 -5.10 32.70
C ILE A 231 -2.75 -4.62 33.13
N ASN A 232 -2.39 -3.39 32.75
CA ASN A 232 -1.10 -2.76 33.07
C ASN A 232 0.15 -3.61 32.69
N PRO A 233 0.29 -4.02 31.41
CA PRO A 233 1.51 -4.71 30.98
C PRO A 233 2.73 -3.78 31.11
N ARG A 234 3.93 -4.37 31.16
CA ARG A 234 5.17 -3.57 31.15
C ARG A 234 5.28 -2.82 29.81
N PRO A 235 5.75 -1.56 29.78
CA PRO A 235 5.79 -0.76 28.56
C PRO A 235 6.50 -1.45 27.39
N ASN A 236 7.60 -2.17 27.64
CA ASN A 236 8.37 -2.87 26.60
C ASN A 236 8.16 -4.39 26.63
N ASP A 237 7.00 -4.85 27.06
CA ASP A 237 6.69 -6.28 27.07
C ASP A 237 6.52 -6.81 25.63
N PRO A 238 7.45 -7.67 25.14
CA PRO A 238 7.37 -8.17 23.78
C PRO A 238 6.10 -9.02 23.53
N THR A 239 5.46 -9.56 24.57
CA THR A 239 4.22 -10.33 24.44
C THR A 239 2.99 -9.48 24.09
N THR A 240 3.12 -8.15 24.13
CA THR A 240 2.07 -7.17 23.75
C THR A 240 2.32 -6.51 22.41
N LEU A 241 3.44 -6.84 21.75
CA LEU A 241 3.86 -6.26 20.48
C LEU A 241 3.58 -7.24 19.35
N PHE A 242 2.92 -6.74 18.30
CA PHE A 242 2.51 -7.57 17.17
C PHE A 242 3.03 -7.03 15.84
N GLU A 243 3.63 -7.92 15.05
CA GLU A 243 3.92 -7.65 13.65
C GLU A 243 2.68 -7.96 12.81
N VAL A 244 2.39 -7.06 11.87
CA VAL A 244 1.30 -7.20 10.92
C VAL A 244 1.86 -7.70 9.60
N TYR A 245 1.20 -8.70 9.03
CA TYR A 245 1.46 -9.21 7.69
C TYR A 245 0.20 -9.12 6.85
N ASN A 246 0.37 -8.73 5.60
CA ASN A 246 -0.72 -8.76 4.65
C ASN A 246 -1.12 -10.22 4.33
N HIS A 247 -2.41 -10.47 4.16
CA HIS A 247 -2.94 -11.75 3.72
C HIS A 247 -3.83 -11.56 2.49
N SER A 248 -3.27 -11.87 1.32
CA SER A 248 -3.85 -11.58 0.01
C SER A 248 -5.14 -12.34 -0.32
N TYR A 249 -5.52 -13.37 0.44
CA TYR A 249 -6.69 -14.19 0.13
C TYR A 249 -8.02 -13.47 0.43
N TYR A 250 -8.04 -12.53 1.39
CA TYR A 250 -9.23 -11.75 1.70
C TYR A 250 -8.96 -10.26 1.50
N LYS A 251 -9.99 -9.55 1.01
CA LYS A 251 -10.04 -8.09 1.08
C LYS A 251 -9.87 -7.64 2.54
N ASN A 252 -8.97 -6.69 2.79
CA ASN A 252 -8.57 -6.24 4.14
C ASN A 252 -8.08 -7.40 5.06
N GLY A 253 -7.54 -8.47 4.47
CA GLY A 253 -7.01 -9.62 5.19
C GLY A 253 -5.62 -9.37 5.76
N ILE A 254 -5.41 -9.72 7.02
CA ILE A 254 -4.11 -9.68 7.67
C ILE A 254 -3.80 -10.97 8.44
N ARG A 255 -2.53 -11.10 8.83
CA ARG A 255 -2.07 -11.98 9.90
C ARG A 255 -1.33 -11.15 10.93
N LEU A 256 -1.41 -11.58 12.17
CA LEU A 256 -0.63 -11.01 13.25
C LEU A 256 0.42 -12.03 13.71
N ARG A 257 1.54 -11.54 14.24
CA ARG A 257 2.58 -12.34 14.86
C ARG A 257 3.05 -11.68 16.14
N CYS A 258 3.02 -12.39 17.26
CA CYS A 258 3.47 -11.88 18.56
C CYS A 258 4.98 -11.83 18.60
N ASN A 259 5.60 -10.71 18.96
CA ASN A 259 7.06 -10.61 19.07
C ASN A 259 7.60 -11.43 20.25
N GLY A 260 6.84 -11.49 21.33
CA GLY A 260 7.07 -12.43 22.43
C GLY A 260 6.85 -13.87 21.98
N VAL A 261 7.26 -14.82 22.83
CA VAL A 261 6.86 -16.23 22.64
C VAL A 261 7.35 -16.82 21.30
N ASN A 262 8.65 -16.69 20.99
CA ASN A 262 9.27 -17.25 19.77
C ASN A 262 8.62 -16.80 18.45
N ARG A 263 8.09 -15.57 18.38
CA ARG A 263 7.54 -14.98 17.15
C ARG A 263 6.39 -15.80 16.55
N ARG A 264 5.49 -16.31 17.39
CA ARG A 264 4.39 -17.17 16.94
C ARG A 264 3.26 -16.37 16.26
N PRO A 265 2.73 -16.87 15.13
CA PRO A 265 1.57 -16.28 14.49
C PRO A 265 0.31 -16.54 15.32
N PHE A 266 -0.69 -15.68 15.17
CA PHE A 266 -2.00 -15.92 15.75
C PHE A 266 -2.76 -17.01 15.01
N ALA A 267 -3.67 -17.64 15.73
CA ALA A 267 -4.60 -18.61 15.21
C ALA A 267 -5.96 -18.46 15.91
N ARG A 268 -7.03 -18.77 15.19
CA ARG A 268 -8.34 -19.02 15.77
C ARG A 268 -8.48 -20.52 15.99
N SER A 269 -8.81 -20.92 17.22
CA SER A 269 -9.19 -22.30 17.54
C SER A 269 -10.61 -22.63 17.07
N SER A 270 -10.95 -23.92 17.05
CA SER A 270 -12.30 -24.42 16.70
C SER A 270 -13.40 -23.78 17.56
N ASN A 271 -13.16 -23.61 18.86
CA ASN A 271 -14.09 -22.97 19.80
C ASN A 271 -14.15 -21.43 19.71
N GLY A 272 -13.44 -20.81 18.76
CA GLY A 272 -13.47 -19.36 18.53
C GLY A 272 -12.53 -18.54 19.38
N ALA A 273 -11.69 -19.15 20.24
CA ALA A 273 -10.66 -18.43 20.97
C ALA A 273 -9.55 -17.93 20.02
N LEU A 274 -8.97 -16.78 20.36
CA LEU A 274 -7.75 -16.28 19.75
C LEU A 274 -6.55 -16.81 20.55
N ILE A 275 -5.68 -17.56 19.89
CA ILE A 275 -4.50 -18.21 20.48
C ILE A 275 -3.26 -17.90 19.62
N LEU A 276 -2.06 -18.27 20.09
CA LEU A 276 -0.87 -18.35 19.25
C LEU A 276 -0.67 -19.78 18.76
N TRP A 277 -0.33 -19.93 17.48
CA TRP A 277 -0.25 -21.21 16.78
C TRP A 277 0.66 -22.22 17.54
N PRO A 278 0.17 -23.42 17.89
CA PRO A 278 0.96 -24.45 18.56
C PRO A 278 1.88 -25.20 17.58
N ASN A 279 3.04 -25.69 18.04
CA ASN A 279 4.00 -26.38 17.16
C ASN A 279 3.50 -27.75 16.64
N SER A 280 2.46 -28.34 17.24
CA SER A 280 2.01 -29.69 16.90
C SER A 280 0.61 -29.99 17.43
N THR A 281 -0.42 -29.92 16.59
CA THR A 281 -1.71 -30.58 16.86
C THR A 281 -2.46 -30.78 15.54
N GLY A 282 -3.14 -31.93 15.41
CA GLY A 282 -4.01 -32.26 14.28
C GLY A 282 -5.34 -31.49 14.24
N GLU A 283 -5.36 -30.26 14.77
CA GLU A 283 -6.52 -29.37 14.74
C GLU A 283 -6.41 -28.41 13.54
N THR A 284 -7.55 -28.07 12.94
CA THR A 284 -7.63 -27.09 11.86
C THR A 284 -7.66 -25.66 12.43
N TYR A 285 -6.55 -24.94 12.28
CA TYR A 285 -6.43 -23.55 12.70
C TYR A 285 -6.52 -22.60 11.51
N THR A 286 -7.19 -21.46 11.68
CA THR A 286 -7.14 -20.36 10.72
C THR A 286 -6.30 -19.21 11.29
N ASN A 287 -5.35 -18.70 10.51
CA ASN A 287 -4.44 -17.61 10.92
C ASN A 287 -4.77 -16.26 10.26
N SER A 288 -5.89 -16.18 9.56
CA SER A 288 -6.32 -14.99 8.82
C SER A 288 -7.37 -14.22 9.60
N LEU A 289 -7.22 -12.90 9.64
CA LEU A 289 -8.15 -11.96 10.24
C LEU A 289 -8.57 -10.95 9.17
N ARG A 290 -9.82 -10.54 9.18
CA ARG A 290 -10.27 -9.35 8.44
C ARG A 290 -10.31 -8.16 9.37
N ILE A 291 -9.89 -7.01 8.88
CA ILE A 291 -9.95 -5.75 9.62
C ILE A 291 -11.06 -4.89 9.02
N ASN A 292 -11.89 -4.32 9.88
CA ASN A 292 -12.92 -3.37 9.47
C ASN A 292 -12.81 -2.07 10.29
N PRO A 293 -13.21 -0.90 9.75
CA PRO A 293 -12.99 0.36 10.42
C PRO A 293 -14.10 0.54 11.43
N VAL A 294 -13.76 1.05 12.61
CA VAL A 294 -14.79 1.41 13.63
C VAL A 294 -15.43 2.76 13.27
N ALA A 295 -15.40 3.20 12.01
CA ALA A 295 -16.11 4.41 11.60
C ALA A 295 -17.48 4.02 11.05
N GLN A 296 -18.53 4.72 11.47
CA GLN A 296 -19.86 4.55 10.89
C GLN A 296 -19.80 4.91 9.41
N GLN A 297 -20.24 3.99 8.54
CA GLN A 297 -20.21 4.20 7.09
C GLN A 297 -20.96 5.49 6.72
N GLY A 298 -20.39 6.26 5.78
CA GLY A 298 -20.97 7.50 5.28
C GLY A 298 -20.87 8.71 6.21
N THR A 299 -20.27 8.58 7.41
CA THR A 299 -20.09 9.71 8.35
C THR A 299 -18.72 10.37 8.27
N ARG A 300 -17.75 9.72 7.61
CA ARG A 300 -16.37 10.20 7.52
C ARG A 300 -16.30 11.51 6.74
N LYS A 301 -15.68 12.52 7.35
CA LYS A 301 -15.36 13.80 6.71
C LYS A 301 -13.85 13.99 6.70
N VAL A 302 -13.31 14.40 5.56
CA VAL A 302 -11.89 14.69 5.37
C VAL A 302 -11.77 16.13 4.90
N THR A 303 -11.19 16.98 5.73
CA THR A 303 -10.91 18.38 5.39
C THR A 303 -9.43 18.51 5.05
N ILE A 304 -9.12 18.80 3.79
CA ILE A 304 -7.75 19.02 3.33
C ILE A 304 -7.29 20.39 3.82
N GLU A 305 -6.15 20.42 4.51
CA GLU A 305 -5.61 21.65 5.09
C GLU A 305 -4.58 22.30 4.16
N THR A 306 -3.62 21.52 3.66
CA THR A 306 -2.49 22.06 2.90
C THR A 306 -1.97 21.05 1.90
N PHE A 307 -1.79 21.50 0.65
CA PHE A 307 -1.07 20.76 -0.38
C PHE A 307 0.42 21.07 -0.30
N ARG A 308 1.24 20.07 -0.62
CA ARG A 308 2.68 20.22 -0.81
C ARG A 308 3.02 20.10 -2.29
N HIS A 309 4.30 20.28 -2.62
CA HIS A 309 4.74 20.34 -4.01
C HIS A 309 4.31 19.08 -4.80
N PRO A 310 3.58 19.25 -5.92
CA PRO A 310 3.17 18.13 -6.75
C PRO A 310 4.42 17.52 -7.40
N TRP A 311 4.52 16.21 -7.41
CA TRP A 311 5.49 15.51 -8.23
C TRP A 311 4.82 15.06 -9.51
N GLU A 312 5.52 15.22 -10.63
CA GLU A 312 5.03 14.90 -11.95
C GLU A 312 5.95 13.87 -12.61
N SER A 313 5.35 12.84 -13.20
CA SER A 313 6.04 11.89 -14.06
C SER A 313 5.28 11.68 -15.36
N ARG A 314 5.99 11.76 -16.48
CA ARG A 314 5.44 11.52 -17.82
C ARG A 314 5.93 10.19 -18.36
N TYR A 315 5.02 9.38 -18.88
CA TYR A 315 5.34 8.14 -19.60
C TYR A 315 4.37 7.90 -20.75
N SER A 316 4.86 7.35 -21.86
CA SER A 316 4.04 7.00 -23.02
C SER A 316 3.37 5.64 -22.81
N THR A 317 2.06 5.55 -23.01
CA THR A 317 1.33 4.27 -23.06
C THR A 317 0.73 4.10 -24.46
N ALA A 318 1.10 3.02 -25.14
CA ALA A 318 0.60 2.72 -26.48
C ALA A 318 -0.80 2.11 -26.43
N PHE A 319 -1.66 2.49 -27.37
CA PHE A 319 -2.88 1.73 -27.69
C PHE A 319 -3.03 1.67 -29.20
N LYS A 320 -3.70 0.64 -29.71
CA LYS A 320 -3.89 0.47 -31.16
C LYS A 320 -5.22 1.10 -31.58
N ALA A 321 -5.18 2.27 -32.21
CA ALA A 321 -6.31 2.74 -33.01
C ALA A 321 -6.28 1.99 -34.36
N VAL A 322 -7.41 1.39 -34.75
CA VAL A 322 -7.55 0.69 -36.04
C VAL A 322 -7.94 1.71 -37.10
N MET A 323 -7.19 1.76 -38.20
CA MET A 323 -7.34 2.74 -39.28
C MET A 323 -8.52 2.50 -40.21
N VAL A 324 -8.97 3.63 -40.77
CA VAL A 324 -10.02 3.80 -41.77
C VAL A 324 -9.56 3.37 -43.16
N HIS A 325 -10.49 2.74 -43.90
CA HIS A 325 -10.31 2.14 -45.22
C HIS A 325 -10.30 3.16 -46.39
N ASN A 326 -9.53 2.81 -47.43
CA ASN A 326 -9.55 3.23 -48.85
C ASN A 326 -10.14 4.62 -49.20
N THR A 327 -9.27 5.57 -49.54
CA THR A 327 -9.67 6.71 -50.40
C THR A 327 -9.29 6.45 -51.85
N THR A 328 -10.31 6.30 -52.68
CA THR A 328 -10.23 6.48 -54.14
C THR A 328 -10.21 7.97 -54.43
N ASN A 329 -9.05 8.61 -54.48
CA ASN A 329 -8.94 9.83 -55.27
C ASN A 329 -7.51 10.05 -55.77
N ALA A 330 -7.42 10.15 -57.09
CA ALA A 330 -6.26 10.64 -57.80
C ALA A 330 -5.97 12.08 -57.36
N GLU A 331 -4.67 12.42 -57.22
CA GLU A 331 -4.12 13.79 -57.19
C GLU A 331 -3.90 14.55 -55.86
N ARG A 332 -4.09 14.00 -54.65
CA ARG A 332 -3.67 14.71 -53.41
C ARG A 332 -2.73 13.91 -52.51
N GLU A 333 -1.57 14.50 -52.22
CA GLU A 333 -0.49 13.97 -51.34
C GLU A 333 -0.83 13.98 -49.84
N HIS A 334 -1.94 14.63 -49.43
CA HIS A 334 -2.33 14.80 -48.03
C HIS A 334 -3.73 14.23 -47.75
N LEU A 335 -3.84 13.30 -46.81
CA LEU A 335 -5.08 12.75 -46.27
C LEU A 335 -5.32 13.28 -44.86
N PHE A 336 -6.41 14.02 -44.65
CA PHE A 336 -6.81 14.49 -43.34
C PHE A 336 -7.68 13.44 -42.64
N ILE A 337 -7.37 13.12 -41.39
CA ILE A 337 -8.15 12.21 -40.54
C ILE A 337 -8.54 12.89 -39.23
N GLU A 338 -9.76 12.60 -38.77
CA GLU A 338 -10.30 13.07 -37.49
C GLU A 338 -10.82 11.88 -36.65
N PRO A 339 -9.96 10.98 -36.14
CA PRO A 339 -10.42 9.94 -35.24
C PRO A 339 -11.01 10.54 -33.95
N ASP A 340 -12.16 10.01 -33.56
CA ASP A 340 -12.70 10.20 -32.22
C ASP A 340 -11.82 9.46 -31.22
N ILE A 341 -11.22 10.20 -30.30
CA ILE A 341 -10.39 9.69 -29.23
C ILE A 341 -11.10 9.84 -27.89
N SER A 342 -10.87 8.89 -27.01
CA SER A 342 -11.41 8.89 -25.64
C SER A 342 -10.24 9.00 -24.68
N MET A 343 -10.12 10.15 -24.03
CA MET A 343 -9.08 10.42 -23.03
C MET A 343 -9.62 10.13 -21.64
N GLU A 344 -8.82 9.47 -20.81
CA GLU A 344 -9.19 9.06 -19.47
C GLU A 344 -8.41 9.87 -18.42
N THR A 345 -9.11 10.17 -17.32
CA THR A 345 -8.51 10.72 -16.11
C THR A 345 -8.93 9.87 -14.93
N HIS A 346 -7.95 9.23 -14.29
CA HIS A 346 -8.14 8.55 -13.02
C HIS A 346 -7.73 9.47 -11.89
N PHE A 347 -8.63 9.63 -10.93
CA PHE A 347 -8.42 10.44 -9.75
C PHE A 347 -8.57 9.55 -8.50
N THR A 348 -7.55 9.48 -7.66
CA THR A 348 -7.54 8.59 -6.49
C THR A 348 -7.03 9.33 -5.26
N PHE A 349 -7.81 9.31 -4.19
CA PHE A 349 -7.33 9.68 -2.86
C PHE A 349 -6.64 8.47 -2.22
N ARG A 350 -5.39 8.64 -1.79
CA ARG A 350 -4.61 7.61 -1.11
C ARG A 350 -4.05 8.14 0.20
N ASN A 351 -3.82 7.23 1.13
CA ASN A 351 -3.06 7.45 2.35
C ASN A 351 -2.14 6.24 2.58
N THR A 352 -1.43 6.20 3.72
CA THR A 352 -0.47 5.13 4.01
C THR A 352 -1.10 3.76 4.27
N PHE A 353 -2.43 3.64 4.32
CA PHE A 353 -3.15 2.38 4.49
C PHE A 353 -3.37 1.64 3.15
N HIS A 354 -2.26 1.28 2.47
CA HIS A 354 -2.23 0.77 1.09
C HIS A 354 -3.13 -0.43 0.73
N HIS A 355 -3.59 -1.21 1.69
CA HIS A 355 -4.42 -2.42 1.47
C HIS A 355 -5.82 -2.31 2.05
N TYR A 356 -6.18 -1.11 2.48
CA TYR A 356 -7.39 -0.88 3.24
C TYR A 356 -8.35 0.00 2.47
N GLU A 357 -9.40 -0.63 1.95
CA GLU A 357 -10.54 0.10 1.42
C GLU A 357 -11.37 0.59 2.61
N GLY A 358 -11.25 1.90 2.89
CA GLY A 358 -11.97 2.56 3.96
C GLY A 358 -13.43 2.88 3.59
N PRO A 359 -14.25 3.34 4.56
CA PRO A 359 -15.60 3.78 4.25
C PRO A 359 -15.56 4.99 3.32
N SER A 360 -16.62 5.16 2.52
CA SER A 360 -16.83 6.36 1.71
C SER A 360 -16.76 7.61 2.59
N ALA A 361 -16.09 8.63 2.07
CA ALA A 361 -15.76 9.86 2.78
C ALA A 361 -16.10 11.10 1.94
N LYS A 362 -16.45 12.19 2.64
CA LYS A 362 -16.61 13.51 2.03
C LYS A 362 -15.31 14.28 2.13
N PHE A 363 -14.61 14.44 1.01
CA PHE A 363 -13.38 15.21 0.90
C PHE A 363 -13.73 16.67 0.62
N HIS A 364 -13.23 17.58 1.45
CA HIS A 364 -13.49 19.01 1.33
C HIS A 364 -12.18 19.80 1.26
N GLY A 365 -12.09 20.73 0.32
CA GLY A 365 -10.95 21.64 0.17
C GLY A 365 -10.74 22.10 -1.27
N ARG A 366 -9.59 22.74 -1.55
CA ARG A 366 -9.20 23.20 -2.90
C ARG A 366 -8.62 22.06 -3.75
N ILE A 367 -9.42 21.01 -3.96
CA ILE A 367 -8.96 19.76 -4.58
C ILE A 367 -8.56 20.03 -6.05
N PRO A 368 -7.34 19.64 -6.48
CA PRO A 368 -6.84 19.92 -7.82
C PRO A 368 -7.60 19.17 -8.91
N PHE A 369 -7.48 19.64 -10.14
CA PHE A 369 -8.06 19.04 -11.33
C PHE A 369 -7.22 19.36 -12.57
N VAL A 370 -7.57 18.72 -13.69
CA VAL A 370 -6.89 18.91 -14.98
C VAL A 370 -7.85 19.62 -15.92
N THR A 371 -7.47 20.79 -16.44
CA THR A 371 -8.29 21.68 -17.29
C THR A 371 -8.02 21.46 -18.77
N THR A 372 -6.76 21.60 -19.16
CA THR A 372 -6.21 21.33 -20.49
C THR A 372 -5.38 20.05 -20.44
N PRO A 373 -5.17 19.36 -21.58
CA PRO A 373 -4.45 18.10 -21.57
C PRO A 373 -3.06 18.26 -20.94
N GLY A 374 -2.87 17.60 -19.80
CA GLY A 374 -1.61 17.62 -19.07
C GLY A 374 -1.31 18.86 -18.23
N GLN A 375 -2.24 19.76 -17.95
CA GLN A 375 -2.02 20.88 -17.02
C GLN A 375 -2.79 20.72 -15.70
N LEU A 376 -2.06 20.67 -14.59
CA LEU A 376 -2.63 20.61 -13.24
C LEU A 376 -3.00 22.01 -12.73
N GLU A 377 -4.23 22.17 -12.24
CA GLU A 377 -4.71 23.41 -11.63
C GLU A 377 -5.27 23.19 -10.23
N PHE A 378 -5.10 24.21 -9.37
CA PHE A 378 -5.72 24.28 -8.05
C PHE A 378 -6.85 25.31 -8.08
N PRO A 379 -8.09 24.94 -7.70
CA PRO A 379 -9.22 25.86 -7.75
C PRO A 379 -9.08 26.98 -6.69
N ASP A 380 -9.57 28.16 -7.04
CA ASP A 380 -9.67 29.30 -6.11
C ASP A 380 -10.73 29.08 -5.01
N VAL A 381 -11.72 28.24 -5.29
CA VAL A 381 -12.86 27.94 -4.41
C VAL A 381 -12.78 26.50 -3.90
N GLU A 382 -13.13 26.31 -2.63
CA GLU A 382 -13.23 24.99 -2.03
C GLU A 382 -14.38 24.20 -2.62
N ARG A 383 -14.18 22.88 -2.78
CA ARG A 383 -15.19 21.95 -3.28
C ARG A 383 -15.28 20.73 -2.39
N THR A 384 -16.41 20.02 -2.51
CA THR A 384 -16.64 18.76 -1.82
C THR A 384 -16.76 17.64 -2.85
N VAL A 385 -16.04 16.54 -2.61
CA VAL A 385 -16.05 15.34 -3.45
C VAL A 385 -16.38 14.13 -2.57
N ASP A 386 -17.40 13.37 -2.95
CA ASP A 386 -17.68 12.06 -2.37
C ASP A 386 -16.74 11.04 -3.01
N ALA A 387 -15.88 10.40 -2.22
CA ALA A 387 -14.93 9.39 -2.70
C ALA A 387 -14.59 8.35 -1.63
N GLU A 388 -14.05 7.22 -2.06
CA GLU A 388 -13.47 6.21 -1.17
C GLU A 388 -11.95 6.28 -1.20
N TRP A 389 -11.33 6.04 -0.04
CA TRP A 389 -9.88 5.90 0.01
C TRP A 389 -9.43 4.72 -0.85
N GLN A 390 -8.32 4.91 -1.56
CA GLN A 390 -7.68 3.95 -2.46
C GLN A 390 -8.50 3.59 -3.73
N GLN A 391 -9.73 4.09 -3.87
CA GLN A 391 -10.55 3.84 -5.06
C GLN A 391 -10.42 4.96 -6.08
N SER A 392 -10.15 4.59 -7.34
CA SER A 392 -10.04 5.53 -8.44
C SER A 392 -11.40 5.90 -9.01
N GLN A 393 -11.66 7.19 -9.16
CA GLN A 393 -12.76 7.72 -9.95
C GLN A 393 -12.27 7.91 -11.38
N LEU A 394 -13.05 7.43 -12.35
CA LEU A 394 -12.75 7.57 -13.78
C LEU A 394 -13.62 8.67 -14.38
N THR A 395 -12.98 9.65 -15.01
CA THR A 395 -13.64 10.61 -15.89
C THR A 395 -13.14 10.41 -17.31
N THR A 396 -14.07 10.32 -18.26
CA THR A 396 -13.76 10.10 -19.67
C THR A 396 -14.21 11.31 -20.48
N VAL A 397 -13.31 11.86 -21.30
CA VAL A 397 -13.59 12.98 -22.20
C VAL A 397 -13.35 12.54 -23.64
N LYS A 398 -14.39 12.64 -24.47
CA LYS A 398 -14.26 12.41 -25.92
C LYS A 398 -13.72 13.67 -26.58
N ARG A 399 -12.72 13.51 -27.44
CA ARG A 399 -12.16 14.58 -28.27
C ARG A 399 -11.98 14.09 -29.70
N LYS A 400 -11.90 15.01 -30.64
CA LYS A 400 -11.41 14.72 -31.98
C LYS A 400 -9.91 14.96 -32.02
N TYR A 401 -9.18 14.04 -32.62
CA TYR A 401 -7.76 14.23 -32.93
C TYR A 401 -7.62 14.52 -34.41
N GLU A 402 -7.18 15.72 -34.76
CA GLU A 402 -6.99 16.13 -36.14
C GLU A 402 -5.53 15.88 -36.54
N THR A 403 -5.30 15.05 -37.56
CA THR A 403 -3.96 14.89 -38.15
C THR A 403 -4.02 14.75 -39.67
N THR A 404 -2.94 15.17 -40.32
CA THR A 404 -2.77 15.08 -41.78
C THR A 404 -1.68 14.05 -42.08
N LEU A 405 -2.06 12.96 -42.75
CA LEU A 405 -1.15 11.94 -43.23
C LEU A 405 -0.67 12.31 -44.64
N ILE A 406 0.61 12.07 -44.92
CA ILE A 406 1.15 12.17 -46.28
C ILE A 406 1.19 10.76 -46.87
N LEU A 407 0.36 10.49 -47.87
CA LEU A 407 0.24 9.17 -48.47
C LEU A 407 0.44 9.24 -49.98
N PRO A 408 1.26 8.35 -50.57
CA PRO A 408 1.33 8.20 -52.02
C PRO A 408 -0.04 7.87 -52.62
N PRO A 409 -0.33 8.26 -53.88
CA PRO A 409 -1.53 7.85 -54.59
C PRO A 409 -1.71 6.33 -54.57
N ASN A 410 -2.94 5.85 -54.37
CA ASN A 410 -3.31 4.43 -54.30
C ASN A 410 -2.61 3.63 -53.19
N SER A 411 -2.21 4.26 -52.08
CA SER A 411 -1.65 3.56 -50.93
C SER A 411 -2.64 3.44 -49.77
N SER A 412 -2.44 2.44 -48.90
CA SER A 412 -3.15 2.32 -47.63
C SER A 412 -2.17 2.46 -46.47
N ALA A 413 -2.66 2.95 -45.34
CA ALA A 413 -1.85 3.13 -44.15
C ALA A 413 -2.61 2.73 -42.89
N GLU A 414 -1.87 2.17 -41.94
CA GLU A 414 -2.31 2.04 -40.55
C GLU A 414 -1.72 3.18 -39.72
N VAL A 415 -2.52 3.74 -38.83
CA VAL A 415 -2.14 4.85 -37.95
C VAL A 415 -2.35 4.35 -36.55
N LEU A 416 -1.24 4.20 -35.84
CA LEU A 416 -1.26 3.92 -34.41
C LEU A 416 -1.21 5.24 -33.67
N LEU A 417 -2.16 5.44 -32.75
CA LEU A 417 -2.22 6.60 -31.87
C LEU A 417 -1.65 6.21 -30.49
N PHE A 418 -0.81 7.05 -29.90
CA PHE A 418 -0.18 6.81 -28.61
C PHE A 418 -0.58 7.93 -27.65
N TYR A 419 -1.06 7.60 -26.45
CA TYR A 419 -1.25 8.62 -25.42
C TYR A 419 0.04 8.80 -24.63
N LYS A 420 0.46 10.05 -24.42
CA LYS A 420 1.34 10.38 -23.30
C LYS A 420 0.48 10.47 -22.05
N ARG A 421 0.83 9.68 -21.06
CA ARG A 421 0.18 9.66 -19.76
C ARG A 421 1.04 10.43 -18.77
N VAL A 422 0.40 11.33 -18.07
CA VAL A 422 1.01 12.10 -16.99
C VAL A 422 0.45 11.59 -15.68
N LEU A 423 1.35 11.37 -14.72
CA LEU A 423 1.03 11.01 -13.36
C LEU A 423 1.43 12.17 -12.44
N TYR A 424 0.47 12.67 -11.69
CA TYR A 424 0.69 13.60 -10.59
C TYR A 424 0.57 12.87 -9.26
N GLU A 425 1.56 13.03 -8.39
CA GLU A 425 1.51 12.66 -6.98
C GLU A 425 1.51 13.93 -6.13
N ILE A 426 0.40 14.23 -5.46
CA ILE A 426 0.21 15.49 -4.74
C ILE A 426 0.02 15.19 -3.24
N PRO A 427 1.04 15.42 -2.40
CA PRO A 427 0.93 15.18 -0.96
C PRO A 427 0.08 16.25 -0.30
N PHE A 428 -0.69 15.87 0.71
CA PHE A 428 -1.49 16.81 1.49
C PHE A 428 -1.62 16.40 2.97
N SER A 429 -1.80 17.40 3.83
CA SER A 429 -2.26 17.20 5.21
C SER A 429 -3.75 17.42 5.31
N TYR A 430 -4.39 16.73 6.27
CA TYR A 430 -5.83 16.77 6.43
C TYR A 430 -6.27 16.50 7.86
N GLN A 431 -7.47 16.97 8.18
CA GLN A 431 -8.23 16.53 9.33
C GLN A 431 -9.20 15.45 8.92
N GLN A 432 -9.20 14.33 9.62
CA GLN A 432 -10.21 13.30 9.49
C GLN A 432 -11.13 13.33 10.71
N PHE A 433 -12.42 13.45 10.45
CA PHE A 433 -13.47 13.32 11.44
C PHE A 433 -14.23 12.01 11.21
N ASP A 434 -14.29 11.19 12.25
CA ASP A 434 -15.02 9.92 12.26
C ASP A 434 -16.04 9.90 13.40
N THR A 435 -17.27 9.49 13.09
CA THR A 435 -18.25 9.09 14.10
C THR A 435 -18.13 7.60 14.34
N LEU A 436 -17.86 7.24 15.59
CA LEU A 436 -17.75 5.86 16.04
C LEU A 436 -19.16 5.27 16.23
N PRO A 437 -19.38 3.97 15.96
CA PRO A 437 -20.68 3.27 16.09
C PRO A 437 -21.40 3.44 17.42
N PHE A 438 -20.70 3.86 18.45
CA PHE A 438 -21.21 4.04 19.81
C PHE A 438 -21.37 5.51 20.23
N GLY A 439 -21.42 6.44 19.27
CA GLY A 439 -21.79 7.84 19.49
C GLY A 439 -20.64 8.77 19.89
N GLY A 440 -19.39 8.29 19.87
CA GLY A 440 -18.20 9.13 20.05
C GLY A 440 -17.72 9.72 18.74
N ASN A 441 -17.19 10.95 18.76
CA ASN A 441 -16.52 11.55 17.60
C ASN A 441 -15.01 11.58 17.84
N VAL A 442 -14.25 11.29 16.79
CA VAL A 442 -12.80 11.42 16.83
C VAL A 442 -12.32 12.26 15.67
N THR A 443 -11.47 13.23 15.99
CA THR A 443 -10.74 14.04 15.01
C THR A 443 -9.26 13.67 15.06
N GLN A 444 -8.67 13.46 13.89
CA GLN A 444 -7.24 13.16 13.73
C GLN A 444 -6.65 14.16 12.74
N HIS A 445 -5.46 14.68 13.06
CA HIS A 445 -4.65 15.43 12.12
C HIS A 445 -3.61 14.48 11.51
N LEU A 446 -3.62 14.37 10.19
CA LEU A 446 -2.82 13.42 9.44
C LEU A 446 -2.06 14.15 8.32
N GLN A 447 -0.88 13.65 7.98
CA GLN A 447 0.06 14.29 7.06
C GLN A 447 0.48 13.39 5.89
N ASP A 448 -0.23 12.27 5.74
CA ASP A 448 0.11 11.11 4.93
C ASP A 448 -0.78 10.97 3.69
N GLY A 449 -1.58 12.00 3.39
CA GLY A 449 -2.50 12.03 2.26
C GLY A 449 -1.77 12.25 0.93
N TYR A 450 -2.21 11.57 -0.10
CA TYR A 450 -1.77 11.74 -1.49
C TYR A 450 -2.95 11.73 -2.44
N ILE A 451 -2.94 12.64 -3.41
CA ILE A 451 -3.80 12.57 -4.57
C ILE A 451 -2.97 12.03 -5.73
N TYR A 452 -3.45 10.95 -6.33
CA TYR A 452 -2.91 10.39 -7.56
C TYR A 452 -3.83 10.81 -8.70
N ILE A 453 -3.30 11.57 -9.65
CA ILE A 453 -4.01 11.93 -10.88
C ILE A 453 -3.25 11.34 -12.05
N GLN A 454 -3.88 10.38 -12.72
CA GLN A 454 -3.34 9.81 -13.95
C GLN A 454 -4.20 10.31 -15.11
N HIS A 455 -3.59 11.02 -16.05
CA HIS A 455 -4.28 11.72 -17.10
C HIS A 455 -3.62 11.49 -18.47
N ASP A 456 -4.42 11.22 -19.49
CA ASP A 456 -3.96 11.15 -20.87
C ASP A 456 -3.81 12.58 -21.44
N ALA A 457 -2.57 13.04 -21.61
CA ALA A 457 -2.23 14.43 -21.92
C ALA A 457 -1.99 14.71 -23.40
N ASP A 458 -1.23 13.87 -24.11
CA ASP A 458 -0.91 14.12 -25.53
C ASP A 458 -1.22 12.91 -26.38
N VAL A 459 -1.48 13.14 -27.67
CA VAL A 459 -1.60 12.07 -28.67
C VAL A 459 -0.52 12.22 -29.71
N GLU A 460 0.34 11.22 -29.81
CA GLU A 460 1.27 11.04 -30.92
C GLU A 460 0.73 10.01 -31.90
N HIS A 461 1.20 10.03 -33.13
CA HIS A 461 0.83 9.03 -34.12
C HIS A 461 2.04 8.50 -34.87
N THR A 462 1.98 7.22 -35.23
CA THR A 462 2.93 6.57 -36.13
C THR A 462 2.17 5.96 -37.30
N THR A 463 2.63 6.23 -38.51
CA THR A 463 2.04 5.72 -39.75
C THR A 463 2.83 4.54 -40.28
N TYR A 464 2.14 3.44 -40.58
CA TYR A 464 2.69 2.27 -41.24
C TYR A 464 2.10 2.16 -42.64
N HIS A 465 2.95 2.26 -43.66
CA HIS A 465 2.52 2.05 -45.04
C HIS A 465 2.32 0.56 -45.28
N ILE A 466 1.16 0.19 -45.83
CA ILE A 466 0.93 -1.17 -46.31
C ILE A 466 1.29 -1.16 -47.81
N PRO A 467 2.34 -1.89 -48.24
CA PRO A 467 2.61 -2.06 -49.66
C PRO A 467 1.44 -2.78 -50.32
N ASN A 468 0.94 -2.26 -51.43
CA ASN A 468 -0.02 -3.00 -52.26
C ASN A 468 0.64 -4.32 -52.69
N ARG A 469 0.18 -5.45 -52.14
CA ARG A 469 0.51 -6.76 -52.70
C ARG A 469 -0.05 -6.80 -54.11
N ILE A 470 0.85 -6.80 -55.09
CA ILE A 470 0.57 -7.22 -56.45
C ILE A 470 -0.11 -8.59 -56.34
N ALA A 471 -1.31 -8.70 -56.89
CA ALA A 471 -1.95 -9.96 -57.17
C ALA A 471 -1.09 -10.72 -58.18
N HIS A 472 -0.29 -11.69 -57.70
CA HIS A 472 0.21 -12.77 -58.54
C HIS A 472 0.24 -14.07 -57.73
N ASP A 473 -0.51 -15.04 -58.25
CA ASP A 473 -0.41 -16.48 -57.99
C ASP A 473 1.04 -16.92 -57.81
N ILE A 474 1.39 -17.48 -56.63
CA ILE A 474 2.27 -18.66 -56.50
C ILE A 474 1.88 -19.43 -55.22
N SER A 475 1.55 -20.71 -55.40
CA SER A 475 1.31 -21.75 -54.37
C SER A 475 2.56 -22.04 -53.49
N PRO A 476 2.46 -22.83 -52.40
CA PRO A 476 3.35 -22.73 -51.24
C PRO A 476 4.67 -23.49 -51.43
N LEU A 477 5.79 -22.84 -51.09
CA LEU A 477 7.07 -23.50 -50.90
C LEU A 477 7.77 -22.97 -49.63
N GLY A 478 7.86 -23.87 -48.65
CA GLY A 478 9.03 -24.19 -47.84
C GLY A 478 9.93 -23.09 -47.25
N VAL A 479 9.85 -23.01 -45.91
CA VAL A 479 10.95 -22.96 -44.90
C VAL A 479 11.94 -21.78 -44.87
N GLU A 480 12.04 -21.22 -43.66
CA GLU A 480 13.25 -20.80 -42.90
C GLU A 480 13.21 -19.36 -42.37
N SER A 481 13.10 -19.27 -41.04
CA SER A 481 13.23 -18.06 -40.23
C SER A 481 14.69 -17.79 -39.85
N PRO A 482 15.19 -16.55 -39.96
CA PRO A 482 16.39 -16.11 -39.25
C PRO A 482 16.06 -15.22 -38.03
N PRO A 483 16.98 -15.13 -37.05
CA PRO A 483 16.69 -14.63 -35.71
C PRO A 483 17.00 -13.13 -35.53
N GLY A 484 16.31 -12.50 -34.58
CA GLY A 484 16.87 -11.40 -33.79
C GLY A 484 16.41 -9.97 -34.11
N SER A 485 15.25 -9.59 -33.58
CA SER A 485 14.98 -8.20 -33.15
C SER A 485 13.86 -8.20 -32.12
N GLY A 486 14.20 -8.51 -30.87
CA GLY A 486 13.27 -8.47 -29.74
C GLY A 486 13.11 -7.03 -29.25
N ILE A 487 11.95 -6.44 -29.47
CA ILE A 487 11.47 -5.29 -28.71
C ILE A 487 10.60 -5.86 -27.59
N PHE A 488 11.07 -5.70 -26.35
CA PHE A 488 10.36 -6.15 -25.15
C PHE A 488 9.15 -5.25 -24.88
N VAL A 489 7.95 -5.77 -25.13
CA VAL A 489 6.72 -5.25 -24.53
C VAL A 489 6.65 -5.85 -23.11
N HIS A 490 6.78 -5.01 -22.09
CA HIS A 490 6.40 -5.40 -20.73
C HIS A 490 4.88 -5.33 -20.63
N GLU A 491 4.20 -6.45 -20.88
CA GLU A 491 2.85 -6.67 -20.37
C GLU A 491 2.94 -6.84 -18.85
N LEU A 492 2.42 -5.84 -18.14
CA LEU A 492 2.02 -6.00 -16.74
C LEU A 492 0.61 -6.58 -16.77
N GLU A 493 0.50 -7.91 -16.71
CA GLU A 493 -0.77 -8.57 -16.47
C GLU A 493 -1.24 -8.27 -15.03
N CYS A 494 -2.37 -7.56 -14.92
CA CYS A 494 -3.22 -7.64 -13.74
C CYS A 494 -4.02 -8.96 -13.81
N PRO A 495 -4.15 -9.72 -12.71
CA PRO A 495 -4.87 -10.98 -12.74
C PRO A 495 -6.37 -10.73 -12.86
N LYS A 496 -6.97 -11.31 -13.91
CA LYS A 496 -8.43 -11.39 -14.05
C LYS A 496 -8.95 -12.54 -13.20
N ASN A 497 -9.92 -12.22 -12.35
CA ASN A 497 -10.87 -13.17 -11.79
C ASN A 497 -11.57 -13.92 -12.94
N GLN A 498 -11.60 -15.24 -12.87
CA GLN A 498 -12.55 -16.07 -13.61
C GLN A 498 -13.48 -16.73 -12.60
N ASP A 499 -14.75 -16.35 -12.65
CA ASP A 499 -15.84 -17.11 -12.09
C ASP A 499 -16.21 -18.26 -13.03
N GLY A 500 -16.32 -19.46 -12.45
CA GLY A 500 -17.29 -20.52 -12.76
C GLY A 500 -17.15 -21.31 -14.07
N VAL A 501 -16.94 -22.63 -13.96
CA VAL A 501 -17.94 -23.68 -14.32
C VAL A 501 -17.48 -25.03 -13.74
N GLU A 502 -18.48 -25.76 -13.24
CA GLU A 502 -18.51 -27.12 -12.69
C GLU A 502 -17.75 -28.19 -13.50
N THR A 503 -17.14 -29.14 -12.79
CA THR A 503 -17.21 -30.57 -13.13
C THR A 503 -17.15 -31.41 -11.85
N ASP A 504 -18.15 -32.27 -11.69
CA ASP A 504 -18.32 -33.27 -10.63
C ASP A 504 -17.23 -34.36 -10.61
N GLU A 505 -16.83 -34.72 -9.38
CA GLU A 505 -16.48 -36.05 -8.83
C GLU A 505 -15.38 -36.97 -9.46
N PRO A 506 -14.87 -38.01 -8.74
CA PRO A 506 -14.93 -38.29 -7.29
C PRO A 506 -13.56 -38.66 -6.66
N ASP A 507 -13.64 -38.82 -5.35
CA ASP A 507 -12.65 -39.34 -4.40
C ASP A 507 -11.96 -40.64 -4.84
N GLN A 508 -10.66 -40.74 -4.53
CA GLN A 508 -9.93 -42.02 -4.49
C GLN A 508 -9.51 -42.35 -3.07
N GLU A 509 -10.28 -43.28 -2.51
CA GLU A 509 -9.90 -44.30 -1.54
C GLU A 509 -8.43 -44.74 -1.65
N TYR A 510 -7.75 -44.80 -0.51
CA TYR A 510 -6.69 -45.78 -0.28
C TYR A 510 -7.19 -46.80 0.74
N ASP A 511 -7.41 -48.01 0.24
CA ASP A 511 -7.63 -49.24 0.99
C ASP A 511 -6.48 -49.50 2.00
N ALA A 512 -6.85 -49.79 3.24
CA ALA A 512 -6.08 -50.65 4.13
C ALA A 512 -7.01 -51.70 4.72
N GLN A 513 -6.58 -52.95 4.56
CA GLN A 513 -7.33 -54.19 4.72
C GLN A 513 -7.78 -54.50 6.15
N ALA A 514 -8.85 -55.29 6.19
CA ALA A 514 -9.52 -55.92 7.32
C ALA A 514 -8.64 -56.86 8.17
N ASP A 515 -8.99 -56.97 9.45
CA ASP A 515 -8.97 -58.24 10.18
C ASP A 515 -10.04 -58.26 11.30
N MET A 516 -10.46 -59.47 11.66
CA MET A 516 -11.80 -59.90 12.12
C MET A 516 -12.13 -59.68 13.63
N GLY A 517 -13.43 -59.63 13.94
CA GLY A 517 -14.08 -59.38 15.27
C GLY A 517 -13.95 -60.48 16.34
N PRO A 518 -14.98 -60.81 17.17
CA PRO A 518 -16.30 -60.19 17.39
C PRO A 518 -16.70 -60.01 18.89
N ASP A 519 -17.93 -59.50 19.08
CA ASP A 519 -18.94 -59.90 20.09
C ASP A 519 -19.04 -59.29 21.51
N ASP A 520 -20.30 -59.28 21.96
CA ASP A 520 -20.91 -59.04 23.28
C ASP A 520 -21.14 -57.57 23.72
N GLY A 521 -22.31 -57.09 24.15
CA GLY A 521 -23.62 -57.69 24.40
C GLY A 521 -24.50 -56.73 25.23
N LEU A 522 -25.74 -56.52 24.78
CA LEU A 522 -27.04 -56.39 25.48
C LEU A 522 -27.23 -55.57 26.80
N ASP A 523 -28.24 -54.69 26.71
CA ASP A 523 -29.46 -54.58 27.55
C ASP A 523 -29.63 -53.61 28.76
N GLN A 524 -30.75 -52.86 28.64
CA GLN A 524 -31.77 -52.46 29.65
C GLN A 524 -31.43 -51.40 30.71
N GLU A 525 -32.35 -50.63 31.30
CA GLU A 525 -33.70 -50.09 31.05
C GLU A 525 -34.03 -49.21 32.30
N VAL A 526 -35.03 -48.32 32.19
CA VAL A 526 -35.91 -47.71 33.22
C VAL A 526 -35.51 -46.57 34.20
N ASP A 527 -36.43 -45.60 34.18
CA ASP A 527 -37.06 -44.81 35.26
C ASP A 527 -36.57 -43.39 35.66
N ALA A 528 -37.53 -42.46 35.52
CA ALA A 528 -37.63 -41.11 36.08
C ALA A 528 -38.47 -41.15 37.39
N PRO A 529 -39.03 -40.06 37.97
CA PRO A 529 -38.82 -38.61 37.82
C PRO A 529 -38.77 -37.87 39.19
N VAL A 530 -39.04 -36.54 39.17
CA VAL A 530 -39.49 -35.58 40.23
C VAL A 530 -38.51 -34.40 40.31
N GLY A 531 -38.88 -33.11 40.21
CA GLY A 531 -40.14 -32.40 39.98
C GLY A 531 -39.98 -30.92 40.35
N ILE A 532 -40.88 -30.06 39.81
CA ILE A 532 -41.38 -28.78 40.38
C ILE A 532 -40.36 -27.59 40.28
N GLU A 533 -40.65 -26.36 39.81
CA GLU A 533 -41.82 -25.47 39.87
C GLU A 533 -41.69 -24.35 38.81
N THR A 534 -42.79 -23.90 38.22
CA THR A 534 -42.93 -22.60 37.54
C THR A 534 -44.26 -21.95 37.95
N ASP A 535 -44.33 -20.63 37.72
CA ASP A 535 -45.47 -19.70 37.86
C ASP A 535 -45.55 -18.97 39.21
N ALA A 536 -45.85 -17.68 39.33
CA ALA A 536 -46.06 -16.56 38.41
C ALA A 536 -46.24 -15.28 39.26
N CYS A 537 -46.15 -14.11 38.59
CA CYS A 537 -46.83 -12.83 38.88
C CYS A 537 -46.72 -12.16 40.27
N ASP A 538 -46.24 -10.91 40.27
CA ASP A 538 -47.03 -9.83 40.88
C ASP A 538 -46.76 -8.47 40.20
N GLU A 539 -47.85 -7.72 40.09
CA GLU A 539 -48.06 -6.43 39.45
C GLU A 539 -47.30 -5.28 40.14
N VAL A 540 -47.16 -4.14 39.44
CA VAL A 540 -47.81 -2.86 39.79
C VAL A 540 -47.25 -1.76 38.86
N THR A 541 -48.13 -1.26 38.00
CA THR A 541 -48.05 0.03 37.32
C THR A 541 -48.79 1.09 38.14
N GLN A 542 -48.24 2.31 38.18
CA GLN A 542 -48.93 3.62 38.12
C GLN A 542 -47.88 4.72 38.44
N GLU A 543 -47.78 5.86 37.76
CA GLU A 543 -48.75 6.91 37.40
C GLU A 543 -47.96 7.90 36.48
N VAL A 544 -48.44 8.66 35.48
CA VAL A 544 -49.74 9.18 35.00
C VAL A 544 -49.69 9.26 33.47
#